data_AF-A0A7C9EAX3-F1
#
_entry.id   AF-A0A7C9EAX3-F1
#
_cell.length_a   1.000
_cell.length_b   1.000
_cell.length_c   1.000
_cell.angle_alpha   90.00
_cell.angle_beta   90.00
_cell.angle_gamma   90.00
#
_symmetry.space_group_name_H-M   'P 1'
#
loop_
_entity.id
_entity.type
_entity.pdbx_description
1 polymer ?
#
loop_
_entity_poly.entity_id
_entity_poly.type
_entity_poly.pdbx_seq_one_letter_code
_entity_poly.pdbx_strand_id
1 'polypeptide(L)'
;FPEDTGFFRKEGTWNTKYGEFFLGWYSGKLLEHGDRILESAKGIFRGTGAKLSGKVAGVHWHYKTRSHAAELTAGYYNTRNRDGYLTIARMFAKHGVVFNFTCMEMKDCEQAGHAGCSPEGLVQQVKIATQTAGIELAGENALERYDAGGYSQVLATSNSHSGSGLSAFTYLRMNKKLFEGDNWRHLVEFVKSMSEGGTSHRLPASDSGRSDLYVGFITERNTQKLKEQALV
;
A
#
# COMPACT_ATOMS: atom_id res chain seq x y z
N PHE A 1 9.29 -23.37 -4.81
CA PHE A 1 9.96 -22.14 -5.28
C PHE A 1 10.00 -22.11 -6.81
N PRO A 2 10.28 -20.96 -7.46
CA PRO A 2 10.32 -20.88 -8.92
C PRO A 2 11.25 -21.91 -9.56
N GLU A 3 12.43 -22.14 -8.95
CA GLU A 3 13.44 -23.09 -9.44
C GLU A 3 12.99 -24.56 -9.38
N ASP A 4 12.00 -24.90 -8.57
CA ASP A 4 11.47 -26.27 -8.45
C ASP A 4 10.47 -26.62 -9.58
N THR A 5 10.21 -25.67 -10.49
CA THR A 5 9.20 -25.82 -11.54
C THR A 5 9.83 -25.81 -12.92
N GLY A 6 9.29 -26.62 -13.84
CA GLY A 6 9.68 -26.53 -15.26
C GLY A 6 9.30 -25.19 -15.89
N PHE A 7 8.24 -24.55 -15.38
CA PHE A 7 7.71 -23.32 -15.95
C PHE A 7 8.44 -22.07 -15.49
N PHE A 8 8.66 -21.84 -14.18
CA PHE A 8 9.14 -20.56 -13.62
C PHE A 8 10.63 -20.48 -13.29
N ARG A 9 11.39 -21.57 -13.39
CA ARG A 9 12.84 -21.56 -13.16
C ARG A 9 13.57 -20.58 -14.06
N LYS A 10 14.82 -20.25 -13.76
CA LYS A 10 15.61 -19.23 -14.48
C LYS A 10 15.57 -19.33 -16.01
N GLU A 11 15.66 -20.55 -16.55
CA GLU A 11 15.54 -20.89 -17.97
C GLU A 11 14.30 -21.78 -18.21
N GLY A 12 13.19 -21.42 -17.57
CA GLY A 12 11.91 -22.12 -17.62
C GLY A 12 11.08 -21.77 -18.85
N THR A 13 9.99 -22.51 -19.06
CA THR A 13 9.14 -22.32 -20.24
C THR A 13 8.35 -21.00 -20.25
N TRP A 14 8.35 -20.23 -19.15
CA TRP A 14 7.80 -18.87 -19.07
C TRP A 14 8.38 -17.91 -20.12
N ASN A 15 9.63 -18.13 -20.55
CA ASN A 15 10.36 -17.30 -21.52
C ASN A 15 10.46 -17.94 -22.92
N THR A 16 9.55 -18.86 -23.25
CA THR A 16 9.42 -19.45 -24.59
C THR A 16 8.32 -18.75 -25.37
N LYS A 17 8.26 -18.90 -26.71
CA LYS A 17 7.17 -18.35 -27.53
C LYS A 17 5.77 -18.71 -26.99
N TYR A 18 5.59 -19.96 -26.53
CA TYR A 18 4.32 -20.37 -25.95
C TYR A 18 4.10 -19.77 -24.56
N GLY A 19 5.13 -19.67 -23.72
CA GLY A 19 5.07 -18.99 -22.42
C GLY A 19 4.66 -17.53 -22.56
N GLU A 20 5.26 -16.80 -23.50
CA GLU A 20 4.93 -15.42 -23.82
C GLU A 20 3.48 -15.27 -24.32
N PHE A 21 3.05 -16.17 -25.21
CA PHE A 21 1.66 -16.23 -25.67
C PHE A 21 0.69 -16.45 -24.49
N PHE A 22 0.96 -17.44 -23.65
CA PHE A 22 0.11 -17.79 -22.52
C PHE A 22 0.02 -16.65 -21.51
N LEU A 23 1.16 -16.08 -21.10
CA LEU A 23 1.20 -14.98 -20.14
C LEU A 23 0.61 -13.69 -20.72
N GLY A 24 0.79 -13.45 -22.03
CA GLY A 24 0.14 -12.37 -22.76
C GLY A 24 -1.38 -12.50 -22.78
N TRP A 25 -1.90 -13.69 -23.08
CA TRP A 25 -3.33 -13.97 -23.00
C TRP A 25 -3.86 -13.84 -21.57
N TYR A 26 -3.20 -14.45 -20.59
CA TYR A 26 -3.66 -14.50 -19.20
C TYR A 26 -3.71 -13.10 -18.56
N SER A 27 -2.62 -12.33 -18.67
CA SER A 27 -2.60 -10.93 -18.20
C SER A 27 -3.52 -10.02 -19.02
N GLY A 28 -3.66 -10.27 -20.33
CA GLY A 28 -4.61 -9.58 -21.19
C GLY A 28 -6.05 -9.72 -20.72
N LYS A 29 -6.45 -10.90 -20.23
CA LYS A 29 -7.81 -11.12 -19.69
C LYS A 29 -8.09 -10.27 -18.45
N LEU A 30 -7.09 -10.06 -17.59
CA LEU A 30 -7.22 -9.17 -16.43
C LEU A 30 -7.37 -7.70 -16.86
N LEU A 31 -6.60 -7.25 -17.85
CA LEU A 31 -6.70 -5.90 -18.40
C LEU A 31 -8.06 -5.64 -19.07
N GLU A 32 -8.52 -6.57 -19.92
CA GLU A 32 -9.83 -6.49 -20.57
C GLU A 32 -10.98 -6.46 -19.54
N HIS A 33 -10.84 -7.22 -18.44
CA HIS A 33 -11.81 -7.21 -17.35
C HIS A 33 -11.86 -5.84 -16.66
N GLY A 34 -10.71 -5.28 -16.28
CA GLY A 34 -10.62 -3.95 -15.69
C GLY A 34 -11.20 -2.88 -16.61
N ASP A 35 -10.87 -2.92 -17.90
CA ASP A 35 -11.36 -1.95 -18.89
C ASP A 35 -12.89 -1.91 -18.97
N ARG A 36 -13.56 -3.08 -19.02
CA ARG A 36 -15.03 -3.17 -19.08
C ARG A 36 -15.71 -2.66 -17.81
N ILE A 37 -15.17 -3.00 -16.64
CA ILE A 37 -15.73 -2.55 -15.36
C ILE A 37 -15.57 -1.05 -15.20
N LEU A 38 -14.39 -0.50 -15.53
CA LEU A 38 -14.13 0.92 -15.39
C LEU A 38 -14.93 1.76 -16.37
N GLU A 39 -15.17 1.28 -17.59
CA GLU A 39 -16.10 1.93 -18.53
C GLU A 39 -17.51 2.06 -17.92
N SER A 40 -18.01 0.97 -17.32
CA SER A 40 -19.32 0.96 -16.66
C SER A 40 -19.36 1.88 -15.44
N ALA A 41 -18.35 1.83 -14.58
CA ALA A 41 -18.24 2.67 -13.40
C ALA A 41 -18.15 4.16 -13.77
N LYS A 42 -17.36 4.50 -14.80
CA LYS A 42 -17.25 5.86 -15.32
C LYS A 42 -18.59 6.39 -15.81
N GLY A 43 -19.39 5.56 -16.48
CA GLY A 43 -20.76 5.90 -16.88
C GLY A 43 -21.66 6.19 -15.68
N ILE A 44 -21.66 5.33 -14.66
CA ILE A 44 -22.50 5.44 -13.46
C ILE A 44 -22.16 6.68 -12.62
N PHE A 45 -20.87 6.92 -12.37
CA PHE A 45 -20.41 8.00 -11.49
C PHE A 45 -20.18 9.34 -12.21
N ARG A 46 -20.51 9.43 -13.51
CA ARG A 46 -20.35 10.64 -14.30
C ARG A 46 -21.14 11.80 -13.68
N GLY A 47 -20.46 12.92 -13.44
CA GLY A 47 -21.08 14.14 -12.89
C GLY A 47 -21.25 14.17 -11.37
N THR A 48 -20.92 13.08 -10.66
CA THR A 48 -21.01 13.03 -9.18
C THR A 48 -19.87 13.76 -8.48
N GLY A 49 -18.75 14.02 -9.17
CA GLY A 49 -17.51 14.52 -8.58
C GLY A 49 -16.66 13.46 -7.87
N ALA A 50 -17.12 12.21 -7.79
CA ALA A 50 -16.35 11.12 -7.21
C ALA A 50 -15.11 10.77 -8.06
N LYS A 51 -13.97 10.54 -7.41
CA LYS A 51 -12.77 9.97 -8.04
C LYS A 51 -12.85 8.44 -8.01
N LEU A 52 -12.68 7.81 -9.16
CA LEU A 52 -12.55 6.35 -9.25
C LEU A 52 -11.10 5.95 -8.97
N SER A 53 -10.90 4.87 -8.21
CA SER A 53 -9.59 4.27 -7.97
C SER A 53 -9.61 2.77 -8.25
N GLY A 54 -8.51 2.27 -8.80
CA GLY A 54 -8.30 0.85 -9.07
C GLY A 54 -7.18 0.33 -8.18
N LYS A 55 -7.46 -0.72 -7.39
CA LYS A 55 -6.48 -1.29 -6.47
C LYS A 55 -5.71 -2.43 -7.10
N VAL A 56 -4.39 -2.35 -7.05
CA VAL A 56 -3.45 -3.37 -7.54
C VAL A 56 -2.64 -3.88 -6.35
N ALA A 57 -2.49 -5.21 -6.25
CA ALA A 57 -1.80 -5.83 -5.12
C ALA A 57 -0.28 -5.74 -5.27
N GLY A 58 0.41 -5.47 -4.16
CA GLY A 58 1.87 -5.51 -4.08
C GLY A 58 2.39 -6.93 -3.90
N VAL A 59 2.54 -7.66 -5.00
CA VAL A 59 3.06 -9.04 -5.00
C VAL A 59 4.59 -9.00 -5.01
N HIS A 60 5.18 -8.80 -3.84
CA HIS A 60 6.62 -8.48 -3.71
C HIS A 60 7.54 -9.71 -3.60
N TRP A 61 7.00 -10.90 -3.32
CA TRP A 61 7.81 -12.13 -3.22
C TRP A 61 8.15 -12.69 -4.60
N HIS A 62 9.33 -13.32 -4.71
CA HIS A 62 9.94 -13.75 -5.96
C HIS A 62 10.23 -12.63 -6.99
N TYR A 63 10.05 -11.36 -6.62
CA TYR A 63 10.36 -10.20 -7.47
C TYR A 63 11.83 -10.17 -7.92
N LYS A 64 12.76 -10.66 -7.08
CA LYS A 64 14.20 -10.73 -7.44
C LYS A 64 14.55 -11.90 -8.36
N THR A 65 13.59 -12.78 -8.69
CA THR A 65 13.80 -13.88 -9.64
C THR A 65 13.57 -13.40 -11.07
N ARG A 66 14.14 -14.06 -12.09
CA ARG A 66 13.93 -13.61 -13.48
C ARG A 66 12.49 -13.69 -13.96
N SER A 67 11.76 -14.71 -13.48
CA SER A 67 10.40 -14.99 -13.89
C SER A 67 9.37 -14.17 -13.14
N HIS A 68 9.69 -13.61 -11.97
CA HIS A 68 8.71 -12.91 -11.13
C HIS A 68 7.47 -13.78 -10.88
N ALA A 69 7.70 -15.07 -10.57
CA ALA A 69 6.68 -16.12 -10.65
C ALA A 69 5.34 -15.78 -9.96
N ALA A 70 5.39 -15.14 -8.79
CA ALA A 70 4.20 -14.76 -8.05
C ALA A 70 3.35 -13.72 -8.80
N GLU A 71 4.00 -12.70 -9.36
CA GLU A 71 3.33 -11.67 -10.17
C GLU A 71 2.68 -12.30 -11.40
N LEU A 72 3.39 -13.20 -12.09
CA LEU A 72 2.85 -13.92 -13.26
C LEU A 72 1.58 -14.69 -12.91
N THR A 73 1.58 -15.41 -11.79
CA THR A 73 0.39 -16.16 -11.35
C THR A 73 -0.77 -15.26 -10.92
N ALA A 74 -0.47 -14.07 -10.39
CA ALA A 74 -1.47 -13.06 -10.04
C ALA A 74 -2.08 -12.36 -11.26
N GLY A 75 -1.55 -12.62 -12.47
CA GLY A 75 -2.00 -12.00 -13.72
C GLY A 75 -1.23 -10.72 -14.08
N TYR A 76 -0.24 -10.34 -13.29
CA TYR A 76 0.68 -9.26 -13.62
C TYR A 76 1.82 -9.85 -14.43
N TYR A 77 1.80 -9.68 -15.75
CA TYR A 77 2.87 -10.17 -16.60
C TYR A 77 4.11 -9.26 -16.51
N ASN A 78 4.62 -9.11 -15.31
CA ASN A 78 5.87 -8.45 -14.97
C ASN A 78 7.00 -9.50 -15.04
N THR A 79 8.12 -9.17 -15.66
CA THR A 79 9.34 -9.98 -15.63
C THR A 79 10.54 -9.05 -15.58
N ARG A 80 11.74 -9.61 -15.45
CA ARG A 80 12.97 -8.79 -15.47
C ARG A 80 13.11 -7.88 -16.69
N ASN A 81 12.49 -8.26 -17.82
CA ASN A 81 12.62 -7.55 -19.10
C ASN A 81 11.30 -6.93 -19.59
N ARG A 82 10.21 -7.03 -18.81
CA ARG A 82 8.88 -6.55 -19.21
C ARG A 82 8.20 -5.89 -18.04
N ASP A 83 7.83 -4.63 -18.22
CA ASP A 83 7.03 -3.90 -17.23
C ASP A 83 5.55 -4.29 -17.34
N GLY A 84 5.08 -5.09 -16.39
CA GLY A 84 3.68 -5.48 -16.29
C GLY A 84 2.76 -4.34 -15.81
N TYR A 85 3.25 -3.50 -14.91
CA TYR A 85 2.45 -2.46 -14.25
C TYR A 85 2.16 -1.27 -15.16
N LEU A 86 3.07 -0.93 -16.08
CA LEU A 86 2.84 0.13 -17.07
C LEU A 86 1.60 -0.15 -17.92
N THR A 87 1.32 -1.41 -18.26
CA THR A 87 0.11 -1.76 -19.02
C THR A 87 -1.17 -1.54 -18.23
N ILE A 88 -1.14 -1.84 -16.92
CA ILE A 88 -2.26 -1.57 -16.01
C ILE A 88 -2.46 -0.06 -15.83
N ALA A 89 -1.37 0.68 -15.63
CA ALA A 89 -1.41 2.14 -15.49
C ALA A 89 -1.98 2.82 -16.73
N ARG A 90 -1.60 2.39 -17.94
CA ARG A 90 -2.19 2.90 -19.19
C ARG A 90 -3.69 2.60 -19.31
N MET A 91 -4.12 1.42 -18.87
CA MET A 91 -5.54 1.07 -18.84
C MET A 91 -6.31 1.96 -17.84
N PHE A 92 -5.77 2.23 -16.66
CA PHE A 92 -6.36 3.19 -15.72
C PHE A 92 -6.37 4.63 -16.26
N ALA A 93 -5.31 5.04 -16.97
CA ALA A 93 -5.21 6.35 -17.61
C ALA A 93 -6.34 6.60 -18.61
N LYS A 94 -6.67 5.61 -19.45
CA LYS A 94 -7.82 5.66 -20.38
C LYS A 94 -9.13 6.03 -19.67
N HIS A 95 -9.30 5.60 -18.43
CA HIS A 95 -10.51 5.81 -17.63
C HIS A 95 -10.43 6.99 -16.66
N GLY A 96 -9.28 7.64 -16.51
CA GLY A 96 -9.07 8.70 -15.51
C GLY A 96 -9.13 8.18 -14.07
N VAL A 97 -8.65 6.96 -13.85
CA VAL A 97 -8.71 6.24 -12.58
C VAL A 97 -7.39 6.40 -11.82
N VAL A 98 -7.47 6.64 -10.51
CA VAL A 98 -6.30 6.70 -9.62
C VAL A 98 -5.77 5.28 -9.40
N PHE A 99 -4.45 5.09 -9.57
CA PHE A 99 -3.81 3.82 -9.28
C PHE A 99 -3.61 3.71 -7.76
N ASN A 100 -4.26 2.76 -7.10
CA ASN A 100 -4.08 2.54 -5.66
C ASN A 100 -3.23 1.27 -5.44
N PHE A 101 -2.13 1.39 -4.71
CA PHE A 101 -1.15 0.31 -4.54
C PHE A 101 -0.81 0.04 -3.08
N THR A 102 -0.49 -1.21 -2.75
CA THR A 102 -0.17 -1.64 -1.38
C THR A 102 1.34 -1.78 -1.14
N CYS A 103 1.74 -2.17 0.09
CA CYS A 103 3.13 -2.45 0.49
C CYS A 103 4.02 -1.20 0.67
N MET A 104 3.42 -0.02 0.82
CA MET A 104 4.15 1.25 0.96
C MET A 104 4.99 1.35 2.24
N GLU A 105 4.73 0.50 3.23
CA GLU A 105 5.38 0.48 4.54
C GLU A 105 6.52 -0.54 4.64
N MET A 106 6.60 -1.48 3.69
CA MET A 106 7.51 -2.62 3.75
C MET A 106 8.92 -2.24 3.31
N LYS A 107 9.93 -2.81 3.99
CA LYS A 107 11.34 -2.71 3.59
C LYS A 107 11.89 -4.05 3.12
N ASP A 108 12.84 -4.04 2.20
CA ASP A 108 13.50 -5.25 1.70
C ASP A 108 14.23 -6.00 2.82
N CYS A 109 14.82 -5.26 3.78
CA CYS A 109 15.57 -5.83 4.90
C CYS A 109 14.69 -6.55 5.94
N GLU A 110 13.38 -6.32 5.92
CA GLU A 110 12.41 -6.97 6.80
C GLU A 110 11.89 -8.30 6.20
N GLN A 111 12.27 -8.62 4.96
CA GLN A 111 11.79 -9.79 4.24
C GLN A 111 12.73 -10.99 4.40
N ALA A 112 12.17 -12.19 4.40
CA ALA A 112 12.97 -13.41 4.42
C ALA A 112 13.82 -13.55 3.16
N GLY A 113 15.14 -13.71 3.31
CA GLY A 113 16.09 -13.74 2.18
C GLY A 113 15.78 -14.80 1.13
N HIS A 114 15.29 -15.97 1.53
CA HIS A 114 14.94 -17.07 0.62
C HIS A 114 13.70 -16.78 -0.26
N ALA A 115 12.85 -15.83 0.13
CA ALA A 115 11.64 -15.49 -0.62
C ALA A 115 11.93 -14.65 -1.88
N GLY A 116 13.14 -14.07 -1.99
CA GLY A 116 13.51 -13.21 -3.11
C GLY A 116 12.63 -11.96 -3.22
N CYS A 117 12.22 -11.41 -2.07
CA CYS A 117 11.33 -10.26 -2.01
C CYS A 117 12.01 -8.95 -2.41
N SER A 118 11.27 -8.02 -3.01
CA SER A 118 11.66 -6.61 -3.09
C SER A 118 10.45 -5.67 -3.08
N PRO A 119 9.78 -5.46 -1.94
CA PRO A 119 8.71 -4.47 -1.85
C PRO A 119 9.17 -3.06 -2.26
N GLU A 120 10.40 -2.65 -1.91
CA GLU A 120 10.90 -1.30 -2.23
C GLU A 120 11.13 -1.15 -3.74
N GLY A 121 11.75 -2.16 -4.36
CA GLY A 121 11.94 -2.19 -5.80
C GLY A 121 10.62 -2.22 -6.57
N LEU A 122 9.64 -2.97 -6.07
CA LEU A 122 8.30 -3.05 -6.65
C LEU A 122 7.54 -1.72 -6.56
N VAL A 123 7.53 -1.07 -5.39
CA VAL A 123 6.91 0.26 -5.21
C VAL A 123 7.56 1.27 -6.16
N GLN A 124 8.89 1.27 -6.28
CA GLN A 124 9.59 2.15 -7.20
C GLN A 124 9.22 1.90 -8.67
N GLN A 125 9.07 0.64 -9.08
CA GLN A 125 8.60 0.31 -10.44
C GLN A 125 7.19 0.88 -10.70
N VAL A 126 6.26 0.71 -9.75
CA VAL A 126 4.89 1.23 -9.88
C VAL A 126 4.86 2.76 -9.91
N LYS A 127 5.70 3.44 -9.12
CA LYS A 127 5.85 4.91 -9.20
C LYS A 127 6.27 5.36 -10.59
N ILE A 128 7.27 4.71 -11.19
CA ILE A 128 7.73 5.01 -12.55
C ILE A 128 6.62 4.72 -13.58
N ALA A 129 5.92 3.60 -13.45
CA ALA A 129 4.85 3.21 -14.35
C ALA A 129 3.67 4.21 -14.35
N THR A 130 3.24 4.65 -13.17
CA THR A 130 2.16 5.64 -12.99
C THR A 130 2.57 7.02 -13.49
N GLN A 131 3.80 7.46 -13.19
CA GLN A 131 4.36 8.71 -13.73
C GLN A 131 4.42 8.68 -15.26
N THR A 132 4.89 7.57 -15.84
CA THR A 132 4.99 7.38 -17.31
C THR A 132 3.61 7.39 -17.96
N ALA A 133 2.59 6.86 -17.29
CA ALA A 133 1.20 6.88 -17.77
C ALA A 133 0.47 8.20 -17.50
N GLY A 134 1.06 9.12 -16.72
CA GLY A 134 0.46 10.41 -16.38
C GLY A 134 -0.75 10.30 -15.45
N ILE A 135 -0.76 9.34 -14.52
CA ILE A 135 -1.86 9.13 -13.57
C ILE A 135 -1.42 9.32 -12.12
N GLU A 136 -2.39 9.66 -11.27
CA GLU A 136 -2.19 9.75 -9.82
C GLU A 136 -1.94 8.35 -9.20
N LEU A 137 -1.03 8.29 -8.24
CA LEU A 137 -0.76 7.12 -7.41
C LEU A 137 -1.22 7.37 -5.98
N ALA A 138 -2.09 6.50 -5.46
CA ALA A 138 -2.45 6.41 -4.05
C ALA A 138 -1.80 5.16 -3.43
N GLY A 139 -1.61 5.19 -2.11
CA GLY A 139 -0.92 4.14 -1.37
C GLY A 139 -1.69 3.58 -0.18
N GLU A 140 -1.34 2.36 0.19
CA GLU A 140 -1.78 1.70 1.42
C GLU A 140 -0.64 0.88 2.03
N ASN A 141 -0.66 0.71 3.35
CA ASN A 141 0.16 -0.32 3.98
C ASN A 141 -0.49 -1.71 3.76
N ALA A 142 0.35 -2.74 3.56
CA ALA A 142 -0.12 -4.11 3.38
C ALA A 142 -0.40 -4.80 4.72
N LEU A 143 0.43 -4.55 5.73
CA LEU A 143 0.34 -5.14 7.06
C LEU A 143 0.11 -4.07 8.13
N GLU A 144 -0.54 -4.47 9.22
CA GLU A 144 -0.73 -3.64 10.41
C GLU A 144 0.62 -3.29 11.05
N ARG A 145 0.97 -2.00 11.11
CA ARG A 145 2.26 -1.48 11.57
C ARG A 145 2.06 -0.20 12.39
N TYR A 146 2.59 -0.16 13.62
CA TYR A 146 2.47 1.01 14.51
C TYR A 146 3.82 1.64 14.88
N ASP A 147 4.90 1.11 14.33
CA ASP A 147 6.27 1.55 14.61
C ASP A 147 6.71 2.67 13.66
N ALA A 148 7.65 3.49 14.15
CA ALA A 148 8.26 4.57 13.37
C ALA A 148 8.94 4.10 12.07
N GLY A 149 9.40 2.84 12.01
CA GLY A 149 10.03 2.26 10.83
C GLY A 149 9.08 2.16 9.65
N GLY A 150 7.83 1.74 9.89
CA GLY A 150 6.80 1.60 8.86
C GLY A 150 6.30 2.96 8.39
N TYR A 151 6.04 3.87 9.33
CA TYR A 151 5.60 5.23 9.01
C TYR A 151 6.67 6.01 8.22
N SER A 152 7.94 5.91 8.61
CA SER A 152 9.04 6.56 7.88
C SER A 152 9.20 6.02 6.45
N GLN A 153 8.94 4.73 6.23
CA GLN A 153 8.97 4.16 4.88
C GLN A 153 7.84 4.72 3.99
N VAL A 154 6.64 4.84 4.54
CA VAL A 154 5.51 5.44 3.83
C VAL A 154 5.81 6.91 3.51
N LEU A 155 6.37 7.66 4.46
CA LEU A 155 6.77 9.06 4.25
C LEU A 155 7.85 9.19 3.16
N ALA A 156 8.87 8.32 3.17
CA ALA A 156 9.89 8.30 2.13
C ALA A 156 9.28 8.01 0.75
N THR A 157 8.31 7.10 0.69
CA THR A 157 7.60 6.75 -0.53
C THR A 157 6.68 7.88 -1.02
N SER A 158 6.04 8.60 -0.11
CA SER A 158 5.10 9.69 -0.40
C SER A 158 5.77 11.01 -0.78
N ASN A 159 7.06 11.16 -0.48
CA ASN A 159 7.76 12.42 -0.64
C ASN A 159 7.82 12.90 -2.11
N SER A 160 7.30 14.11 -2.32
CA SER A 160 7.07 14.74 -3.63
C SER A 160 8.31 15.38 -4.26
N HIS A 161 9.45 15.44 -3.56
CA HIS A 161 10.70 15.99 -4.11
C HIS A 161 11.20 15.25 -5.37
N SER A 162 10.63 14.08 -5.67
CA SER A 162 10.85 13.28 -6.88
C SER A 162 9.83 13.52 -8.01
N GLY A 163 8.88 14.46 -7.85
CA GLY A 163 7.80 14.72 -8.82
C GLY A 163 6.73 13.62 -8.92
N SER A 164 6.74 12.65 -7.99
CA SER A 164 5.88 11.45 -8.00
C SER A 164 5.34 11.11 -6.61
N GLY A 165 4.92 12.14 -5.84
CA GLY A 165 4.32 11.94 -4.53
C GLY A 165 2.98 11.20 -4.60
N LEU A 166 2.57 10.61 -3.47
CA LEU A 166 1.27 9.96 -3.38
C LEU A 166 0.16 11.01 -3.33
N SER A 167 -0.91 10.83 -4.11
CA SER A 167 -2.09 11.69 -4.07
C SER A 167 -2.96 11.46 -2.83
N ALA A 168 -2.89 10.25 -2.28
CA ALA A 168 -3.55 9.86 -1.03
C ALA A 168 -2.84 8.66 -0.40
N PHE A 169 -2.99 8.50 0.92
CA PHE A 169 -2.60 7.29 1.63
C PHE A 169 -3.75 6.82 2.51
N THR A 170 -4.10 5.53 2.44
CA THR A 170 -5.13 4.92 3.30
C THR A 170 -4.47 3.93 4.26
N TYR A 171 -4.58 4.22 5.56
CA TYR A 171 -3.98 3.39 6.61
C TYR A 171 -4.86 2.19 6.97
N LEU A 172 -4.27 1.00 6.98
CA LEU A 172 -4.86 -0.27 7.39
C LEU A 172 -4.40 -0.61 8.82
N ARG A 173 -5.27 -0.69 9.83
CA ARG A 173 -6.71 -0.39 9.86
C ARG A 173 -7.05 0.22 11.22
N MET A 174 -8.15 0.98 11.27
CA MET A 174 -8.77 1.36 12.53
C MET A 174 -9.17 0.12 13.36
N ASN A 175 -8.64 0.03 14.57
CA ASN A 175 -8.99 -0.98 15.57
C ASN A 175 -8.56 -0.52 16.97
N LYS A 176 -8.82 -1.35 18.00
CA LYS A 176 -8.48 -1.02 19.39
C LYS A 176 -6.99 -0.74 19.61
N LYS A 177 -6.08 -1.50 19.00
CA LYS A 177 -4.63 -1.33 19.17
C LYS A 177 -4.15 0.01 18.61
N LEU A 178 -4.73 0.50 17.51
CA LEU A 178 -4.42 1.82 16.96
C LEU A 178 -4.64 2.95 17.98
N PHE A 179 -5.63 2.80 18.87
CA PHE A 179 -5.97 3.79 19.89
C PHE A 179 -5.26 3.57 21.23
N GLU A 180 -4.31 2.63 21.32
CA GLU A 180 -3.39 2.58 22.46
C GLU A 180 -2.49 3.82 22.46
N GLY A 181 -2.15 4.35 23.63
CA GLY A 181 -1.59 5.69 23.78
C GLY A 181 -0.37 5.97 22.89
N ASP A 182 0.60 5.05 22.82
CA ASP A 182 1.80 5.22 22.02
C ASP A 182 1.52 5.08 20.51
N ASN A 183 0.70 4.09 20.12
CA ASN A 183 0.33 3.86 18.72
C ASN A 183 -0.45 5.04 18.13
N TRP A 184 -1.36 5.62 18.93
CA TRP A 184 -2.11 6.80 18.55
C TRP A 184 -1.18 8.00 18.34
N ARG A 185 -0.22 8.22 19.25
CA ARG A 185 0.76 9.31 19.11
C ARG A 185 1.61 9.16 17.86
N HIS A 186 2.10 7.96 17.56
CA HIS A 186 2.84 7.71 16.31
C HIS A 186 1.97 7.96 15.06
N LEU A 187 0.68 7.58 15.09
CA LEU A 187 -0.23 7.88 13.99
C LEU A 187 -0.42 9.40 13.81
N VAL A 188 -0.60 10.15 14.89
CA VAL A 188 -0.75 11.61 14.83
C VAL A 188 0.52 12.26 14.25
N GLU A 189 1.71 11.83 14.68
CA GLU A 189 3.00 12.25 14.10
C GLU A 189 3.07 11.96 12.60
N PHE A 190 2.69 10.75 12.21
CA PHE A 190 2.68 10.31 10.82
C PHE A 190 1.72 11.15 9.96
N VAL A 191 0.48 11.35 10.42
CA VAL A 191 -0.54 12.14 9.71
C VAL A 191 -0.08 13.59 9.55
N LYS A 192 0.49 14.19 10.60
CA LYS A 192 1.05 15.54 10.53
C LYS A 192 2.17 15.61 9.49
N SER A 193 3.13 14.69 9.54
CA SER A 193 4.24 14.62 8.58
C SER A 193 3.75 14.44 7.14
N MET A 194 2.72 13.62 6.91
CA MET A 194 2.09 13.46 5.59
C MET A 194 1.45 14.76 5.09
N SER A 195 0.80 15.52 5.98
CA SER A 195 0.15 16.80 5.63
C SER A 195 1.14 17.92 5.31
N GLU A 196 2.35 17.85 5.86
CA GLU A 196 3.41 18.85 5.70
C GLU A 196 4.39 18.48 4.55
N GLY A 197 3.98 17.61 3.63
CA GLY A 197 4.77 17.26 2.44
C GLY A 197 5.78 16.12 2.64
N GLY A 198 5.59 15.31 3.69
CA GLY A 198 6.43 14.15 3.98
C GLY A 198 7.69 14.47 4.77
N THR A 199 7.83 15.69 5.29
CA THR A 199 8.92 16.04 6.22
C THR A 199 8.66 15.45 7.59
N SER A 200 9.65 14.70 8.10
CA SER A 200 9.57 14.12 9.44
C SER A 200 9.74 15.21 10.49
N HIS A 201 8.65 15.52 11.19
CA HIS A 201 8.64 16.43 12.33
C HIS A 201 8.31 15.64 13.59
N ARG A 202 9.17 15.74 14.61
CA ARG A 202 8.77 15.30 15.95
C ARG A 202 7.68 16.23 16.46
N LEU A 203 6.66 15.66 17.10
CA LEU A 203 5.67 16.46 17.79
C LEU A 203 6.34 17.31 18.88
N PRO A 204 5.84 18.54 19.14
CA PRO A 204 6.24 19.33 20.30
C PRO A 204 6.08 18.52 21.59
N ALA A 205 6.88 18.85 22.62
CA ALA A 205 6.83 18.14 23.91
C ALA A 205 5.44 18.16 24.57
N SER A 206 4.63 19.19 24.30
CA SER A 206 3.24 19.30 24.74
C SER A 206 2.32 18.23 24.15
N ASP A 207 2.62 17.81 22.92
CA ASP A 207 1.82 16.88 22.13
C ASP A 207 2.37 15.44 22.27
N SER A 208 3.61 15.29 22.72
CA SER A 208 4.22 14.01 23.13
C SER A 208 4.06 13.70 24.63
N GLY A 209 3.53 14.66 25.40
CA GLY A 209 3.21 14.49 26.82
C GLY A 209 2.03 13.53 27.02
N ARG A 210 1.98 12.85 28.18
CA ARG A 210 0.98 11.82 28.51
C ARG A 210 -0.43 12.24 28.09
N SER A 211 -0.95 11.59 27.06
CA SER A 211 -2.36 11.57 26.70
C SER A 211 -3.13 10.58 27.59
N ASP A 212 -2.74 10.48 28.86
CA ASP A 212 -3.62 9.92 29.86
C ASP A 212 -4.78 10.91 29.92
N LEU A 213 -5.78 10.71 29.07
CA LEU A 213 -7.15 11.00 29.43
C LEU A 213 -7.42 10.11 30.64
N TYR A 214 -6.87 10.52 31.78
CA TYR A 214 -7.19 10.00 33.08
C TYR A 214 -8.64 10.40 33.26
N VAL A 215 -9.54 9.46 32.99
CA VAL A 215 -10.96 9.61 33.32
C VAL A 215 -11.12 9.43 34.84
N GLY A 216 -10.34 10.19 35.61
CA GLY A 216 -10.41 10.23 37.08
C GLY A 216 -11.79 10.64 37.56
N PHE A 217 -12.51 11.41 36.75
CA PHE A 217 -13.87 11.83 37.03
C PHE A 217 -14.89 10.67 37.10
N ILE A 218 -14.60 9.49 36.53
CA ILE A 218 -15.49 8.32 36.66
C ILE A 218 -15.09 7.47 37.88
N THR A 219 -13.80 7.31 38.15
CA THR A 219 -13.33 6.54 39.31
C THR A 219 -13.62 7.28 40.62
N GLU A 220 -13.33 8.59 40.73
CA GLU A 220 -13.58 9.37 41.95
C GLU A 220 -15.06 9.42 42.33
N ARG A 221 -15.96 9.54 41.34
CA ARG A 221 -17.42 9.50 41.56
C ARG A 221 -17.90 8.15 42.08
N ASN A 222 -17.30 7.06 41.62
CA ASN A 222 -17.61 5.72 42.10
C ASN A 222 -17.07 5.51 43.53
N THR A 223 -15.88 6.01 43.86
CA THR A 223 -15.34 5.93 45.23
C THR A 223 -16.12 6.82 46.22
N GLN A 224 -16.61 8.00 45.79
CA GLN A 224 -17.47 8.86 46.61
C GLN A 224 -18.84 8.22 46.86
N LYS A 225 -19.49 7.68 45.82
CA LYS A 225 -20.75 6.94 45.98
C LYS A 225 -20.63 5.71 46.89
N LEU A 226 -19.53 4.96 46.79
CA LEU A 226 -19.28 3.80 47.66
C LEU A 226 -19.02 4.20 49.12
N LYS A 227 -18.40 5.36 49.37
CA LYS A 227 -18.21 5.89 50.73
C LYS A 227 -19.51 6.43 51.33
N GLU A 228 -20.35 7.10 50.54
CA GLU A 228 -21.66 7.60 51.00
C GLU A 228 -22.65 6.45 51.28
N GLN A 229 -22.61 5.35 50.53
CA GLN A 229 -23.43 4.16 50.79
C GLN A 229 -22.96 3.31 51.98
N ALA A 230 -21.71 3.47 52.43
CA ALA A 230 -21.18 2.77 53.60
C ALA A 230 -21.38 3.55 54.93
N LEU A 231 -21.94 4.77 54.85
CA LEU A 231 -22.17 5.68 55.98
C LEU A 231 -23.66 5.83 56.35
N VAL A 232 -24.54 4.98 55.79
CA VAL A 232 -25.97 4.87 56.13
C VAL A 232 -26.25 3.50 56.73
#